data_AF-A0A6H1ZLN6-F1
#
_entry.id   AF-A0A6H1ZLN6-F1
#
_cell.length_a   1.000
_cell.length_b   1.000
_cell.length_c   1.000
_cell.angle_alpha   90.00
_cell.angle_beta   90.00
_cell.angle_gamma   90.00
#
_symmetry.space_group_name_H-M   'P 1'
#
loop_
_entity.id
_entity.type
_entity.pdbx_description
1 polymer ?
#
loop_
_entity_poly.entity_id
_entity_poly.type
_entity_poly.pdbx_seq_one_letter_code
_entity_poly.pdbx_strand_id
1 'polypeptide(L)'
;MRDLGGVIALIGMVLFIVSIIALVRPIKRIKLGTRKRAGLALGASVVLFIVGASIMPPPTPEEKAARAVADAKRAEDEKAREAAAPAATTPGRTEPTPEVTAAVQSMWTEVTNRLASCDQASGYVAEVAGRPNPSPYDLWPMVQQAEQLCRAAASEVSRIRVPDAIPRASRRSFDEAFDTCRDAYYVKSSAYGAMGEVLNGDVSPRAVTEARSASEAAQSSGLRCAVGFMKAATDLGVPVESFMPDNTSE
;
A
#
# COMPACT_ATOMS: atom_id res chain seq x y z
N MET A 1 -20.68 9.42 28.81
CA MET A 1 -20.98 10.45 27.79
C MET A 1 -19.90 10.56 26.71
N ARG A 2 -18.60 10.38 27.00
CA ARG A 2 -17.52 10.35 26.00
C ARG A 2 -17.66 9.25 24.94
N ASP A 3 -18.17 8.08 25.30
CA ASP A 3 -18.30 6.94 24.36
C ASP A 3 -19.46 7.08 23.39
N LEU A 4 -20.48 7.89 23.73
CA LEU A 4 -21.70 8.03 22.94
C LEU A 4 -21.41 8.78 21.61
N GLY A 5 -20.55 9.79 21.64
CA GLY A 5 -20.17 10.55 20.44
C GLY A 5 -19.34 9.72 19.45
N GLY A 6 -18.43 8.88 19.95
CA GLY A 6 -17.65 7.96 19.13
C GLY A 6 -18.51 6.90 18.46
N VAL A 7 -19.47 6.32 19.19
CA VAL A 7 -20.42 5.33 18.65
C VAL A 7 -21.34 5.95 17.59
N ILE A 8 -21.82 7.18 17.80
CA ILE A 8 -22.66 7.89 16.82
C ILE A 8 -21.87 8.22 15.53
N ALA A 9 -20.62 8.66 15.65
CA ALA A 9 -19.75 8.91 14.50
C ALA A 9 -19.46 7.63 13.70
N LEU A 10 -19.24 6.50 14.39
CA LEU A 10 -19.00 5.21 13.75
C LEU A 10 -20.24 4.70 13.02
N ILE A 11 -21.44 4.83 13.63
CA ILE A 11 -22.72 4.51 12.98
C ILE A 11 -22.92 5.39 11.74
N GLY A 12 -22.61 6.69 11.83
CA GLY A 12 -22.67 7.62 10.70
C GLY A 12 -21.75 7.21 9.54
N MET A 13 -20.51 6.78 9.84
CA MET A 13 -19.55 6.31 8.85
C MET A 13 -20.01 5.02 8.16
N VAL A 14 -20.54 4.05 8.91
CA VAL A 14 -21.08 2.81 8.34
C VAL A 14 -22.27 3.10 7.42
N LEU A 15 -23.19 3.97 7.83
CA LEU A 15 -24.32 4.38 6.99
C LEU A 15 -23.88 5.12 5.73
N PHE A 16 -22.85 5.96 5.81
CA PHE A 16 -22.28 6.66 4.67
C PHE A 16 -21.68 5.69 3.64
N ILE A 17 -20.88 4.72 4.09
CA ILE A 17 -20.29 3.68 3.24
C ILE A 17 -21.38 2.84 2.56
N VAL A 18 -22.41 2.40 3.31
CA VAL A 18 -23.54 1.65 2.76
C VAL A 18 -24.31 2.49 1.72
N SER A 19 -24.45 3.79 1.96
CA SER A 19 -25.12 4.71 1.02
C SER A 19 -24.35 4.89 -0.28
N ILE A 20 -23.01 5.02 -0.23
CA ILE A 20 -22.14 5.06 -1.42
C ILE A 20 -22.22 3.75 -2.21
N ILE A 21 -22.13 2.60 -1.52
CA ILE A 21 -22.22 1.29 -2.17
C ILE A 21 -23.58 1.12 -2.86
N ALA A 22 -24.67 1.54 -2.22
CA ALA A 22 -26.01 1.50 -2.82
C ALA A 22 -26.17 2.45 -4.03
N LEU A 23 -25.35 3.51 -4.12
CA LEU A 23 -25.36 4.47 -5.22
C LEU A 23 -24.61 3.94 -6.46
N VAL A 24 -23.51 3.21 -6.25
CA VAL A 24 -22.70 2.59 -7.31
C VAL A 24 -23.29 1.25 -7.78
N ARG A 25 -23.81 0.43 -6.86
CA ARG A 25 -24.48 -0.84 -7.18
C ARG A 25 -25.83 -0.89 -6.46
N PRO A 26 -26.96 -0.61 -7.14
CA PRO A 26 -28.28 -0.66 -6.52
C PRO A 26 -28.62 -2.11 -6.13
N ILE A 27 -28.45 -2.43 -4.85
CA ILE A 27 -28.79 -3.74 -4.28
C ILE A 27 -30.32 -3.87 -4.26
N LYS A 28 -30.90 -4.60 -5.22
CA LYS A 28 -32.35 -4.82 -5.35
C LYS A 28 -33.02 -5.37 -4.08
N ARG A 29 -32.27 -6.02 -3.18
CA ARG A 29 -32.79 -6.61 -1.93
C ARG A 29 -33.13 -5.59 -0.82
N ILE A 30 -32.60 -4.36 -0.85
CA ILE A 30 -32.79 -3.40 0.27
C ILE A 30 -34.03 -2.49 0.07
N LYS A 31 -34.82 -2.65 -1.01
CA LYS A 31 -35.98 -1.79 -1.34
C LYS A 31 -35.70 -0.27 -1.29
N LEU A 32 -34.43 0.15 -1.29
CA LEU A 32 -33.97 1.51 -1.54
C LEU A 32 -33.97 1.80 -3.05
N GLY A 33 -35.12 1.54 -3.68
CA GLY A 33 -35.26 1.41 -5.14
C GLY A 33 -35.27 2.72 -5.93
N THR A 34 -34.91 3.87 -5.36
CA THR A 34 -34.87 5.13 -6.11
C THR A 34 -33.64 5.96 -5.71
N ARG A 35 -32.89 6.44 -6.72
CA ARG A 35 -31.70 7.31 -6.55
C ARG A 35 -31.96 8.52 -5.63
N LYS A 36 -33.21 8.98 -5.56
CA LYS A 36 -33.67 10.04 -4.65
C LYS A 36 -33.57 9.66 -3.16
N ARG A 37 -33.85 8.41 -2.79
CA ARG A 37 -33.74 7.94 -1.39
C ARG A 37 -32.30 7.72 -0.96
N ALA A 38 -31.43 7.28 -1.87
CA ALA A 38 -29.98 7.18 -1.62
C ALA A 38 -29.36 8.58 -1.38
N GLY A 39 -29.73 9.58 -2.18
CA GLY A 39 -29.31 10.96 -1.96
C GLY A 39 -29.79 11.54 -0.63
N LEU A 40 -31.01 11.21 -0.21
CA LEU A 40 -31.56 11.64 1.09
C LEU A 40 -30.83 10.98 2.28
N ALA A 41 -30.49 9.70 2.16
CA ALA A 41 -29.67 9.00 3.16
C ALA A 41 -28.25 9.57 3.25
N LEU A 42 -27.67 9.96 2.11
CA LEU A 42 -26.36 10.60 2.06
C LEU A 42 -26.40 11.98 2.73
N GLY A 43 -27.43 12.79 2.45
CA GLY A 43 -27.68 14.05 3.16
C GLY A 43 -27.85 13.87 4.66
N ALA A 44 -28.63 12.88 5.09
CA ALA A 44 -28.82 12.56 6.51
C ALA A 44 -27.51 12.12 7.20
N SER A 45 -26.65 11.37 6.52
CA SER A 45 -25.35 10.95 7.05
C SER A 45 -24.38 12.12 7.24
N VAL A 46 -24.39 13.11 6.33
CA VAL A 46 -23.60 14.35 6.48
C VAL A 46 -24.09 15.17 7.67
N VAL A 47 -25.41 15.30 7.84
CA VAL A 47 -25.99 16.00 8.99
C VAL A 47 -25.64 15.30 10.31
N LEU A 48 -25.71 13.97 10.36
CA LEU A 48 -25.27 13.17 11.51
C LEU A 48 -23.78 13.36 11.81
N PHE A 49 -22.94 13.49 10.79
CA PHE A 49 -21.52 13.74 10.94
C PHE A 49 -21.25 15.14 11.53
N ILE A 50 -21.98 16.17 11.07
CA ILE A 50 -21.88 17.54 11.59
C ILE A 50 -22.38 17.60 13.04
N VAL A 51 -23.48 16.92 13.36
CA VAL A 51 -24.01 16.84 14.75
C VAL A 51 -23.06 16.04 15.65
N GLY A 52 -22.48 14.94 15.16
CA GLY A 52 -21.48 14.16 15.90
C GLY A 52 -20.19 14.96 16.17
N ALA A 53 -19.73 15.72 15.17
CA ALA A 53 -18.54 16.57 15.29
C ALA A 53 -18.75 17.76 16.26
N SER A 54 -19.99 18.27 16.37
CA SER A 54 -20.32 19.36 17.31
C SER A 54 -20.49 18.89 18.75
N ILE A 55 -20.68 17.59 18.98
CA ILE A 55 -20.74 16.98 20.33
C ILE A 55 -19.34 16.50 20.78
N MET A 56 -18.34 16.45 19.89
CA MET A 56 -16.96 16.16 20.31
C MET A 56 -16.43 17.30 21.19
N PRO A 57 -15.92 16.99 22.39
CA PRO A 57 -15.26 17.99 23.20
C PRO A 57 -14.05 18.54 22.44
N PRO A 58 -13.78 19.85 22.50
CA PRO A 58 -12.62 20.44 21.86
C PRO A 58 -11.36 19.73 22.36
N PRO A 59 -10.37 19.45 21.47
CA PRO A 59 -9.18 18.75 21.85
C PRO A 59 -8.50 19.51 22.97
N THR A 60 -8.03 18.76 23.96
CA THR A 60 -7.38 19.33 25.14
C THR A 60 -6.15 20.15 24.71
N PRO A 61 -5.73 21.18 25.49
CA PRO A 61 -4.53 21.94 25.17
C PRO A 61 -3.29 21.06 24.96
N GLU A 62 -3.23 19.93 25.68
CA GLU A 62 -2.17 18.93 25.61
C GLU A 62 -2.18 18.14 24.28
N GLU A 63 -3.35 17.71 23.80
CA GLU A 63 -3.48 17.09 22.47
C GLU A 63 -3.24 18.07 21.32
N LYS A 64 -3.63 19.34 21.48
CA LYS A 64 -3.33 20.39 20.50
C LYS A 64 -1.84 20.66 20.42
N ALA A 65 -1.15 20.71 21.56
CA ALA A 65 0.30 20.86 21.61
C ALA A 65 1.01 19.63 21.01
N ALA A 66 0.57 18.41 21.34
CA ALA A 66 1.14 17.19 20.79
C ALA A 66 0.98 17.09 19.26
N ARG A 67 -0.19 17.48 18.73
CA ARG A 67 -0.42 17.55 17.27
C ARG A 67 0.41 18.65 16.62
N ALA A 68 0.47 19.84 17.20
CA ALA A 68 1.31 20.92 16.68
C ALA A 68 2.80 20.55 16.63
N VAL A 69 3.30 19.82 17.63
CA VAL A 69 4.68 19.31 17.66
C VAL A 69 4.88 18.22 16.60
N ALA A 70 3.93 17.30 16.44
CA ALA A 70 4.00 16.26 15.41
C ALA A 70 3.95 16.83 13.98
N ASP A 71 3.11 17.85 13.76
CA ASP A 71 2.96 18.53 12.48
C ASP A 71 4.18 19.41 12.17
N ALA A 72 4.73 20.11 13.17
CA ALA A 72 5.98 20.85 13.04
C ALA A 72 7.15 19.91 12.69
N LYS A 73 7.25 18.76 13.37
CA LYS A 73 8.28 17.76 13.08
C LYS A 73 8.14 17.17 11.68
N ARG A 74 6.91 16.88 11.22
CA ARG A 74 6.68 16.46 9.83
C ARG A 74 7.09 17.53 8.83
N ALA A 75 6.74 18.79 9.09
CA ALA A 75 7.10 19.90 8.21
C ALA A 75 8.62 20.13 8.18
N GLU A 76 9.33 19.93 9.30
CA GLU A 76 10.79 19.97 9.35
C GLU A 76 11.42 18.78 8.62
N ASP A 77 10.90 17.56 8.80
CA ASP A 77 11.37 16.36 8.09
C ASP A 77 11.11 16.47 6.56
N GLU A 78 9.99 17.07 6.17
CA GLU A 78 9.64 17.34 4.77
C GLU A 78 10.53 18.42 4.17
N LYS A 79 10.76 19.54 4.87
CA LYS A 79 11.72 20.58 4.46
C LYS A 79 13.16 20.07 4.41
N ALA A 80 13.55 19.21 5.35
CA ALA A 80 14.86 18.58 5.35
C ALA A 80 15.02 17.61 4.17
N ARG A 81 13.95 16.86 3.82
CA ARG A 81 13.92 16.03 2.61
C ARG A 81 13.92 16.85 1.33
N GLU A 82 13.22 17.97 1.28
CA GLU A 82 13.15 18.85 0.11
C GLU A 82 14.45 19.65 -0.09
N ALA A 83 15.11 20.06 1.01
CA ALA A 83 16.42 20.70 0.97
C ALA A 83 17.57 19.72 0.73
N ALA A 84 17.41 18.44 1.11
CA ALA A 84 18.37 17.37 0.80
C ALA A 84 18.10 16.70 -0.55
N ALA A 85 16.94 16.94 -1.17
CA ALA A 85 16.72 16.58 -2.56
C ALA A 85 17.59 17.51 -3.42
N PRO A 86 18.60 16.99 -4.15
CA PRO A 86 19.27 17.82 -5.13
C PRO A 86 18.18 18.33 -6.08
N ALA A 87 18.15 19.64 -6.31
CA ALA A 87 17.39 20.22 -7.40
C ALA A 87 17.87 19.51 -8.68
N ALA A 88 17.12 18.48 -9.08
CA ALA A 88 17.32 17.76 -10.32
C ALA A 88 16.97 18.75 -11.42
N THR A 89 17.94 19.60 -11.73
CA THR A 89 17.98 20.36 -12.96
C THR A 89 17.99 19.28 -14.01
N THR A 90 16.83 18.94 -14.58
CA THR A 90 16.68 17.88 -15.59
C THR A 90 17.68 18.18 -16.71
N PRO A 91 18.86 17.53 -16.74
CA PRO A 91 19.81 17.78 -17.80
C PRO A 91 19.15 17.17 -19.04
N GLY A 92 19.08 17.93 -20.13
CA GLY A 92 18.29 17.63 -21.33
C GLY A 92 18.05 16.13 -21.50
N ARG A 93 16.80 15.72 -21.23
CA ARG A 93 16.35 14.32 -21.24
C ARG A 93 16.77 13.74 -22.59
N THR A 94 17.89 13.03 -22.59
CA THR A 94 18.41 12.41 -23.80
C THR A 94 17.49 11.24 -24.06
N GLU A 95 16.96 11.17 -25.28
CA GLU A 95 16.09 10.09 -25.69
C GLU A 95 16.79 8.75 -25.43
N PRO A 96 16.17 7.80 -24.71
CA PRO A 96 16.82 6.54 -24.38
C PRO A 96 17.16 5.78 -25.65
N THR A 97 18.37 5.24 -25.72
CA THR A 97 18.72 4.34 -26.83
C THR A 97 17.88 3.06 -26.74
N PRO A 98 17.62 2.36 -27.86
CA PRO A 98 16.90 1.08 -27.85
C PRO A 98 17.54 0.04 -26.91
N GLU A 99 18.87 0.07 -26.79
CA GLU A 99 19.65 -0.80 -25.91
C GLU A 99 19.37 -0.52 -24.43
N VAL A 100 19.29 0.76 -24.03
CA VAL A 100 18.92 1.16 -22.67
C VAL A 100 17.50 0.73 -22.36
N THR A 101 16.55 1.00 -23.27
CA THR A 101 15.14 0.59 -23.09
C THR A 101 15.02 -0.92 -22.91
N ALA A 102 15.66 -1.71 -23.78
CA ALA A 102 15.65 -3.18 -23.67
C ALA A 102 16.31 -3.67 -22.36
N ALA A 103 17.41 -3.06 -21.93
CA ALA A 103 18.05 -3.40 -20.67
C ALA A 103 17.15 -3.12 -19.45
N VAL A 104 16.47 -1.97 -19.43
CA VAL A 104 15.55 -1.61 -18.34
C VAL A 104 14.33 -2.53 -18.33
N GLN A 105 13.75 -2.86 -19.48
CA GLN A 105 12.65 -3.83 -19.58
C GLN A 105 13.07 -5.23 -19.11
N SER A 106 14.27 -5.67 -19.50
CA SER A 106 14.81 -6.97 -19.07
C SER A 106 15.04 -7.00 -17.55
N MET A 107 15.57 -5.92 -16.96
CA MET A 107 15.71 -5.81 -15.51
C MET A 107 14.36 -5.86 -14.81
N TRP A 108 13.35 -5.14 -15.31
CA TRP A 108 12.01 -5.15 -14.72
C TRP A 108 11.38 -6.55 -14.76
N THR A 109 11.51 -7.23 -15.90
CA THR A 109 11.06 -8.62 -16.07
C THR A 109 11.76 -9.55 -15.10
N GLU A 110 13.06 -9.36 -14.89
CA GLU A 110 13.82 -10.15 -13.92
C GLU A 110 13.38 -9.89 -12.47
N VAL A 111 13.14 -8.63 -12.10
CA VAL A 111 12.56 -8.25 -10.80
C VAL A 111 11.22 -8.94 -10.58
N THR A 112 10.28 -8.78 -11.50
CA THR A 112 8.93 -9.35 -11.34
C THR A 112 8.96 -10.88 -11.30
N ASN A 113 9.80 -11.52 -12.12
CA ASN A 113 9.97 -12.98 -12.09
C ASN A 113 10.51 -13.48 -10.74
N ARG A 114 11.49 -12.79 -10.15
CA ARG A 114 12.05 -13.14 -8.83
C ARG A 114 11.05 -12.91 -7.69
N LEU A 115 10.10 -12.01 -7.87
CA LEU A 115 9.07 -11.66 -6.90
C LEU A 115 7.78 -12.48 -7.03
N ALA A 116 7.54 -13.07 -8.21
CA ALA A 116 6.28 -13.71 -8.59
C ALA A 116 5.81 -14.79 -7.59
N SER A 117 6.72 -15.59 -7.04
CA SER A 117 6.36 -16.67 -6.09
C SER A 117 5.79 -16.12 -4.78
N CYS A 118 6.38 -15.06 -4.24
CA CYS A 118 5.84 -14.36 -3.07
C CYS A 118 4.50 -13.70 -3.41
N ASP A 119 4.38 -13.02 -4.55
CA ASP A 119 3.13 -12.36 -4.95
C ASP A 119 1.99 -13.35 -5.15
N GLN A 120 2.25 -14.49 -5.78
CA GLN A 120 1.29 -15.57 -5.94
C GLN A 120 0.85 -16.13 -4.58
N ALA A 121 1.81 -16.46 -3.69
CA ALA A 121 1.49 -16.93 -2.34
C ALA A 121 0.67 -15.92 -1.54
N SER A 122 1.01 -14.63 -1.70
CA SER A 122 0.28 -13.52 -1.08
C SER A 122 -1.16 -13.42 -1.58
N GLY A 123 -1.35 -13.62 -2.90
CA GLY A 123 -2.66 -13.68 -3.53
C GLY A 123 -3.52 -14.82 -2.97
N TYR A 124 -2.95 -16.02 -2.80
CA TYR A 124 -3.65 -17.15 -2.19
C TYR A 124 -4.03 -16.89 -0.72
N VAL A 125 -3.12 -16.31 0.08
CA VAL A 125 -3.43 -15.91 1.46
C VAL A 125 -4.59 -14.91 1.49
N ALA A 126 -4.55 -13.88 0.64
CA ALA A 126 -5.62 -12.89 0.56
C ALA A 126 -6.96 -13.48 0.11
N GLU A 127 -6.94 -14.41 -0.86
CA GLU A 127 -8.12 -15.11 -1.33
C GLU A 127 -8.77 -15.93 -0.22
N VAL A 128 -7.99 -16.76 0.49
CA VAL A 128 -8.50 -17.61 1.56
C VAL A 128 -8.97 -16.78 2.75
N ALA A 129 -8.19 -15.77 3.16
CA ALA A 129 -8.58 -14.86 4.23
C ALA A 129 -9.86 -14.06 3.91
N GLY A 130 -10.16 -13.83 2.63
CA GLY A 130 -11.36 -13.15 2.17
C GLY A 130 -12.62 -14.03 2.11
N ARG A 131 -12.51 -15.36 2.30
CA ARG A 131 -13.66 -16.28 2.28
C ARG A 131 -14.54 -16.07 3.52
N PRO A 132 -15.86 -16.40 3.45
CA PRO A 132 -16.69 -16.45 4.65
C PRO A 132 -16.19 -17.51 5.62
N ASN A 133 -15.92 -17.13 6.88
CA ASN A 133 -15.42 -18.01 7.94
C ASN A 133 -14.14 -18.77 7.57
N PRO A 134 -13.02 -18.06 7.30
CA PRO A 134 -11.76 -18.73 6.99
C PRO A 134 -11.29 -19.52 8.22
N SER A 135 -10.96 -20.80 8.04
CA SER A 135 -10.39 -21.63 9.10
C SER A 135 -8.97 -21.17 9.39
N PRO A 136 -8.62 -20.82 10.65
CA PRO A 136 -7.24 -20.50 11.00
C PRO A 136 -6.26 -21.64 10.70
N TYR A 137 -6.72 -22.89 10.79
CA TYR A 137 -5.92 -24.08 10.48
C TYR A 137 -5.58 -24.21 9.00
N ASP A 138 -6.45 -23.73 8.11
CA ASP A 138 -6.20 -23.73 6.66
C ASP A 138 -5.29 -22.57 6.28
N LEU A 139 -5.41 -21.43 6.98
CA LEU A 139 -4.68 -20.21 6.68
C LEU A 139 -3.24 -20.23 7.21
N TRP A 140 -3.00 -20.85 8.38
CA TRP A 140 -1.69 -20.92 9.01
C TRP A 140 -0.58 -21.47 8.09
N PRO A 141 -0.72 -22.65 7.44
CA PRO A 141 0.34 -23.18 6.59
C PRO A 141 0.59 -22.30 5.35
N MET A 142 -0.43 -21.61 4.84
CA MET A 142 -0.30 -20.70 3.70
C MET A 142 0.48 -19.45 4.08
N VAL A 143 0.22 -18.89 5.26
CA VAL A 143 0.95 -17.73 5.78
C VAL A 143 2.43 -18.07 6.03
N GLN A 144 2.72 -19.26 6.58
CA GLN A 144 4.09 -19.74 6.76
C GLN A 144 4.82 -19.91 5.42
N GLN A 145 4.14 -20.46 4.41
CA GLN A 145 4.69 -20.57 3.06
C GLN A 145 4.95 -19.19 2.44
N ALA A 146 4.00 -18.25 2.57
CA ALA A 146 4.15 -16.90 2.06
C ALA A 146 5.31 -16.15 2.74
N GLU A 147 5.49 -16.30 4.06
CA GLU A 147 6.63 -15.74 4.79
C GLU A 147 7.96 -16.19 4.17
N GLN A 148 8.13 -17.49 3.96
CA GLN A 148 9.35 -18.09 3.41
C GLN A 148 9.61 -17.64 1.98
N LEU A 149 8.57 -17.66 1.12
CA LEU A 149 8.68 -17.24 -0.27
C LEU A 149 9.00 -15.74 -0.39
N CYS A 150 8.42 -14.90 0.45
CA CYS A 150 8.73 -13.46 0.45
C CYS A 150 10.14 -13.17 0.96
N ARG A 151 10.64 -13.92 1.95
CA ARG A 151 12.04 -13.82 2.40
C ARG A 151 13.02 -14.26 1.30
N ALA A 152 12.70 -15.35 0.60
CA ALA A 152 13.49 -15.82 -0.53
C ALA A 152 13.48 -14.80 -1.67
N ALA A 153 12.32 -14.26 -2.05
CA ALA A 153 12.17 -13.24 -3.07
C ALA A 153 12.99 -11.97 -2.75
N ALA A 154 12.98 -11.51 -1.50
CA ALA A 154 13.82 -10.38 -1.07
C ALA A 154 15.32 -10.67 -1.30
N SER A 155 15.76 -11.87 -0.95
CA SER A 155 17.15 -12.31 -1.15
C SER A 155 17.51 -12.43 -2.63
N GLU A 156 16.59 -12.94 -3.46
CA GLU A 156 16.83 -13.06 -4.91
C GLU A 156 16.89 -11.68 -5.57
N VAL A 157 16.02 -10.73 -5.24
CA VAL A 157 16.09 -9.37 -5.84
C VAL A 157 17.42 -8.69 -5.55
N SER A 158 18.01 -8.87 -4.36
CA SER A 158 19.33 -8.30 -4.03
C SER A 158 20.50 -8.82 -4.88
N ARG A 159 20.28 -9.89 -5.65
CA ARG A 159 21.28 -10.47 -6.56
C ARG A 159 21.14 -9.95 -7.99
N ILE A 160 20.14 -9.14 -8.30
CA ILE A 160 20.00 -8.50 -9.61
C ILE A 160 21.13 -7.50 -9.76
N ARG A 161 21.74 -7.45 -10.94
CA ARG A 161 22.82 -6.52 -11.24
C ARG A 161 22.39 -5.60 -12.36
N VAL A 162 22.75 -4.33 -12.23
CA VAL A 162 22.51 -3.34 -13.29
C VAL A 162 23.41 -3.66 -14.50
N PRO A 163 22.85 -3.91 -15.70
CA PRO A 163 23.62 -4.21 -16.90
C PRO A 163 24.54 -3.06 -17.32
N ASP A 164 25.59 -3.38 -18.08
CA ASP A 164 26.57 -2.38 -18.50
C ASP A 164 26.02 -1.32 -19.47
N ALA A 165 24.95 -1.66 -20.19
CA ALA A 165 24.19 -0.75 -21.05
C ALA A 165 23.62 0.46 -20.28
N ILE A 166 23.43 0.35 -18.96
CA ILE A 166 22.96 1.46 -18.14
C ILE A 166 24.13 2.41 -17.84
N PRO A 167 23.99 3.72 -18.15
CA PRO A 167 25.01 4.72 -17.85
C PRO A 167 25.44 4.67 -16.39
N ARG A 168 26.76 4.74 -16.13
CA ARG A 168 27.31 4.66 -14.76
C ARG A 168 26.67 5.66 -13.79
N ALA A 169 26.30 6.85 -14.27
CA ALA A 169 25.65 7.89 -13.49
C ALA A 169 24.26 7.47 -12.96
N SER A 170 23.58 6.55 -13.64
CA SER A 170 22.22 6.10 -13.30
C SER A 170 22.19 4.77 -12.56
N ARG A 171 23.30 4.01 -12.52
CA ARG A 171 23.34 2.68 -11.88
C ARG A 171 22.95 2.74 -10.41
N ARG A 172 23.40 3.77 -9.70
CA ARG A 172 23.05 4.00 -8.28
C ARG A 172 21.54 4.08 -8.06
N SER A 173 20.79 4.74 -8.93
CA SER A 173 19.33 4.85 -8.81
C SER A 173 18.65 3.49 -8.95
N PHE A 174 19.18 2.60 -9.80
CA PHE A 174 18.67 1.22 -9.92
C PHE A 174 19.06 0.36 -8.72
N ASP A 175 20.29 0.49 -8.21
CA ASP A 175 20.71 -0.19 -6.98
C ASP A 175 19.80 0.19 -5.80
N GLU A 176 19.51 1.49 -5.63
CA GLU A 176 18.59 2.01 -4.62
C GLU A 176 17.14 1.50 -4.82
N ALA A 177 16.70 1.33 -6.07
CA ALA A 177 15.42 0.72 -6.39
C ALA A 177 15.38 -0.77 -6.01
N PHE A 178 16.45 -1.53 -6.28
CA PHE A 178 16.54 -2.94 -5.88
C PHE A 178 16.59 -3.12 -4.37
N ASP A 179 17.30 -2.24 -3.65
CA ASP A 179 17.29 -2.21 -2.19
C ASP A 179 15.88 -1.92 -1.66
N THR A 180 15.17 -0.95 -2.25
CA THR A 180 13.77 -0.64 -1.90
C THR A 180 12.86 -1.86 -2.12
N CYS A 181 13.05 -2.60 -3.20
CA CYS A 181 12.32 -3.84 -3.47
C CYS A 181 12.66 -4.94 -2.46
N ARG A 182 13.94 -5.16 -2.16
CA ARG A 182 14.36 -6.12 -1.13
C ARG A 182 13.69 -5.81 0.20
N ASP A 183 13.79 -4.57 0.66
CA ASP A 183 13.25 -4.14 1.96
C ASP A 183 11.72 -4.26 1.98
N ALA A 184 11.05 -3.94 0.87
CA ALA A 184 9.61 -4.10 0.74
C ALA A 184 9.15 -5.55 0.93
N TYR A 185 9.90 -6.51 0.40
CA TYR A 185 9.58 -7.94 0.52
C TYR A 185 10.00 -8.53 1.87
N TYR A 186 11.01 -7.96 2.53
CA TYR A 186 11.27 -8.25 3.95
C TYR A 186 10.12 -7.79 4.84
N VAL A 187 9.60 -6.57 4.64
CA VAL A 187 8.41 -6.09 5.36
C VAL A 187 7.22 -7.02 5.12
N LYS A 188 7.00 -7.44 3.86
CA LYS A 188 5.94 -8.39 3.51
C LYS A 188 6.12 -9.76 4.20
N SER A 189 7.33 -10.30 4.23
CA SER A 189 7.66 -11.52 4.98
C SER A 189 7.38 -11.35 6.48
N SER A 190 7.81 -10.25 7.10
CA SER A 190 7.56 -9.98 8.52
C SER A 190 6.06 -9.86 8.84
N ALA A 191 5.27 -9.30 7.93
CA ALA A 191 3.81 -9.23 8.07
C ALA A 191 3.19 -10.63 8.11
N TYR A 192 3.66 -11.55 7.25
CA TYR A 192 3.22 -12.95 7.31
C TYR A 192 3.67 -13.64 8.60
N GLY A 193 4.88 -13.37 9.10
CA GLY A 193 5.31 -13.87 10.41
C GLY A 193 4.35 -13.44 11.53
N ALA A 194 4.02 -12.15 11.61
CA ALA A 194 3.08 -11.61 12.60
C ALA A 194 1.65 -12.18 12.44
N MET A 195 1.17 -12.36 11.20
CA MET A 195 -0.11 -13.07 10.97
C MET A 195 -0.05 -14.52 11.47
N GLY A 196 1.08 -15.20 11.24
CA GLY A 196 1.30 -16.59 11.66
C GLY A 196 1.21 -16.76 13.18
N GLU A 197 1.75 -15.81 13.94
CA GLU A 197 1.66 -15.79 15.41
C GLU A 197 0.21 -15.70 15.89
N VAL A 198 -0.58 -14.80 15.29
CA VAL A 198 -2.01 -14.66 15.62
C VAL A 198 -2.79 -15.94 15.28
N LEU A 199 -2.51 -16.54 14.12
CA LEU A 199 -3.15 -17.79 13.69
C LEU A 199 -2.75 -18.99 14.55
N ASN A 200 -1.54 -18.95 15.13
CA ASN A 200 -1.06 -19.96 16.07
C ASN A 200 -1.63 -19.78 17.50
N GLY A 201 -2.51 -18.79 17.71
CA GLY A 201 -3.27 -18.61 18.95
C GLY A 201 -2.85 -17.43 19.80
N ASP A 202 -1.86 -16.61 19.40
CA ASP A 202 -1.60 -15.33 20.07
C ASP A 202 -2.65 -14.29 19.67
N VAL A 203 -3.78 -14.32 20.35
CA VAL A 203 -4.88 -13.37 20.17
C VAL A 203 -4.76 -12.14 21.08
N SER A 204 -3.56 -11.87 21.61
CA SER A 204 -3.35 -10.67 22.41
C SER A 204 -3.63 -9.41 21.57
N PRO A 205 -4.18 -8.33 22.16
CA PRO A 205 -4.43 -7.09 21.43
C PRO A 205 -3.18 -6.52 20.74
N ARG A 206 -2.01 -6.76 21.33
CA ARG A 206 -0.71 -6.39 20.76
C ARG A 206 -0.43 -7.17 19.47
N ALA A 207 -0.45 -8.50 19.49
CA ALA A 207 -0.16 -9.32 18.32
C ALA A 207 -1.13 -9.02 17.16
N VAL A 208 -2.43 -8.85 17.45
CA VAL A 208 -3.42 -8.49 16.43
C VAL A 208 -3.16 -7.10 15.84
N THR A 209 -2.80 -6.11 16.67
CA THR A 209 -2.47 -4.75 16.20
C THR A 209 -1.19 -4.75 15.38
N GLU A 210 -0.17 -5.49 15.81
CA GLU A 210 1.10 -5.65 15.12
C GLU A 210 0.89 -6.30 13.75
N ALA A 211 0.21 -7.44 13.69
CA ALA A 211 -0.14 -8.11 12.44
C ALA A 211 -0.92 -7.20 11.48
N ARG A 212 -1.89 -6.44 12.00
CA ARG A 212 -2.64 -5.46 11.19
C ARG A 212 -1.73 -4.37 10.63
N SER A 213 -0.92 -3.74 11.49
CA SER A 213 -0.02 -2.65 11.08
C SER A 213 1.03 -3.12 10.07
N ALA A 214 1.56 -4.33 10.24
CA ALA A 214 2.51 -4.94 9.32
C ALA A 214 1.84 -5.26 7.98
N SER A 215 0.58 -5.71 7.99
CA SER A 215 -0.21 -5.94 6.77
C SER A 215 -0.44 -4.64 5.97
N GLU A 216 -0.81 -3.56 6.65
CA GLU A 216 -1.00 -2.24 6.04
C GLU A 216 0.33 -1.72 5.45
N ALA A 217 1.44 -1.91 6.17
CA ALA A 217 2.77 -1.56 5.68
C ALA A 217 3.17 -2.39 4.44
N ALA A 218 2.91 -3.70 4.45
CA ALA A 218 3.22 -4.61 3.35
C ALA A 218 2.45 -4.29 2.06
N GLN A 219 1.18 -3.86 2.15
CA GLN A 219 0.43 -3.42 0.96
C GLN A 219 1.07 -2.21 0.30
N SER A 220 1.57 -1.25 1.10
CA SER A 220 2.25 -0.08 0.58
C SER A 220 3.65 -0.36 0.05
N SER A 221 4.32 -1.42 0.54
CA SER A 221 5.72 -1.69 0.22
C SER A 221 5.91 -2.22 -1.21
N GLY A 222 5.01 -3.08 -1.69
CA GLY A 222 5.04 -3.54 -3.09
C GLY A 222 4.94 -2.39 -4.09
N LEU A 223 4.10 -1.39 -3.81
CA LEU A 223 4.01 -0.18 -4.63
C LEU A 223 5.31 0.64 -4.61
N ARG A 224 5.98 0.74 -3.46
CA ARG A 224 7.27 1.45 -3.36
C ARG A 224 8.36 0.81 -4.21
N CYS A 225 8.42 -0.52 -4.28
CA CYS A 225 9.32 -1.24 -5.17
C CYS A 225 9.10 -0.83 -6.63
N ALA A 226 7.85 -0.92 -7.10
CA ALA A 226 7.51 -0.57 -8.47
C ALA A 226 7.77 0.91 -8.77
N VAL A 227 7.38 1.82 -7.88
CA VAL A 227 7.58 3.27 -8.04
C VAL A 227 9.06 3.63 -8.04
N GLY A 228 9.87 3.03 -7.16
CA GLY A 228 11.32 3.26 -7.12
C GLY A 228 11.99 2.86 -8.43
N PHE A 229 11.65 1.68 -8.96
CA PHE A 229 12.16 1.21 -10.25
C PHE A 229 11.71 2.10 -11.41
N MET A 230 10.41 2.41 -11.49
CA MET A 230 9.85 3.29 -12.53
C MET A 230 10.49 4.68 -12.49
N LYS A 231 10.74 5.23 -11.29
CA LYS A 231 11.47 6.49 -11.15
C LYS A 231 12.86 6.39 -11.80
N ALA A 232 13.66 5.38 -11.45
CA ALA A 232 14.99 5.17 -12.04
C ALA A 232 14.94 5.02 -13.57
N ALA A 233 13.92 4.34 -14.11
CA ALA A 233 13.68 4.21 -15.54
C ALA A 233 13.30 5.54 -16.21
N THR A 234 12.40 6.33 -15.60
CA THR A 234 11.97 7.63 -16.15
C THR A 234 13.08 8.68 -16.11
N ASP A 235 14.01 8.57 -15.15
CA ASP A 235 15.22 9.41 -15.09
C ASP A 235 16.17 9.11 -16.27
N LEU A 236 16.05 7.95 -16.92
CA LEU A 236 16.69 7.61 -18.19
C LEU A 236 15.84 7.94 -19.43
N GLY A 237 14.66 8.52 -19.26
CA GLY A 237 13.74 8.83 -20.36
C GLY A 237 12.93 7.64 -20.88
N VAL A 238 12.99 6.47 -20.22
CA VAL A 238 12.18 5.30 -20.61
C VAL A 238 10.71 5.54 -20.19
N PRO A 239 9.74 5.44 -21.13
CA PRO A 239 8.33 5.68 -20.83
C PRO A 239 7.75 4.62 -19.90
N VAL A 240 6.84 5.00 -19.00
CA VAL A 240 6.24 4.08 -18.01
C VAL A 240 5.39 3.01 -18.68
N GLU A 241 4.80 3.36 -19.82
CA GLU A 241 3.98 2.48 -20.65
C GLU A 241 4.76 1.22 -21.08
N SER A 242 6.09 1.31 -21.17
CA SER A 242 6.95 0.17 -21.53
C SER A 242 7.02 -0.93 -20.46
N PHE A 243 6.49 -0.68 -19.25
CA PHE A 243 6.45 -1.63 -18.13
C PHE A 243 5.05 -2.19 -17.87
N MET A 244 4.02 -1.66 -18.54
CA MET A 244 2.66 -2.15 -18.39
C MET A 244 2.45 -3.34 -19.33
N PRO A 245 1.78 -4.41 -18.89
CA PRO A 245 1.39 -5.48 -19.79
C PRO A 245 0.47 -4.90 -20.88
N ASP A 246 0.76 -5.23 -22.14
CA ASP A 246 -0.03 -4.81 -23.30
C ASP A 246 -1.42 -5.46 -23.21
N ASN A 247 -2.39 -4.73 -22.65
CA ASN A 247 -3.78 -5.19 -22.52
C ASN A 247 -4.55 -5.16 -23.85
N THR A 248 -3.87 -4.92 -24.98
CA THR A 248 -4.48 -4.83 -26.32
C THR A 248 -4.49 -6.15 -27.09
N SER A 249 -4.26 -7.28 -26.41
CA SER A 249 -4.34 -8.62 -26.97
C SER A 249 -5.56 -9.38 -26.45
N GLU A 250 -6.76 -8.88 -26.78
CA GLU A 250 -8.04 -9.60 -26.73
C GLU A 250 -8.74 -9.54 -28.09
#